data_AF-A0AAU7ERB7-F1
#
_entry.id   AF-A0AAU7ERB7-F1
#
_cell.length_a   1.000
_cell.length_b   1.000
_cell.length_c   1.000
_cell.angle_alpha   90.00
_cell.angle_beta   90.00
_cell.angle_gamma   90.00
#
_symmetry.space_group_name_H-M   'P 1'
#
loop_
_entity.id
_entity.type
_entity.pdbx_description
1 polymer ?
#
loop_
_entity_poly.entity_id
_entity_poly.type
_entity_poly.pdbx_seq_one_letter_code
_entity_poly.pdbx_strand_id
1 'polypeptide(L)'
;MTALNRALGAFYGLALGDALGMPTQSLDRETIKARFGQITDLQDAGPLQPIAANMPKGSITDDTEQAILVGELLVEGQGRIEPAVLAQRLIEWEAEMQAKGSQDLLGPSTKRAIEMILAGHSPEEAGRYGTTNGAAMRITPVGIAANVADPQRFIAAVVQACQVTHNTTLGISSAVAVAAVVSAGINDVDLGEALNLGQQIAQQAEAHGHWVAGGRIASRISWARSISVDSDKALLADLLYDVIGTSVASQESVVVSFALAQQVAIGEMTAFEALCMAASLGGDTDTIAAILGAMLGACLGLECWPQPMIETVKAVNQLELEPLVQGLLALR
;
A
#
# COMPACT_ATOMS: atom_id res chain seq x y z
N MET A 1 5.46 -17.48 14.65
CA MET A 1 4.16 -17.34 13.95
C MET A 1 4.23 -18.15 12.65
N THR A 2 3.12 -18.61 12.09
CA THR A 2 3.14 -19.33 10.80
C THR A 2 3.21 -18.35 9.62
N ALA A 3 3.66 -18.81 8.45
CA ALA A 3 3.61 -18.01 7.22
C ALA A 3 2.18 -17.55 6.89
N LEU A 4 1.17 -18.40 7.15
CA LEU A 4 -0.25 -18.05 7.00
C LEU A 4 -0.66 -16.92 7.94
N ASN A 5 -0.31 -16.99 9.22
CA ASN A 5 -0.62 -15.92 10.18
C ASN A 5 0.03 -14.58 9.78
N ARG A 6 1.28 -14.61 9.34
CA ARG A 6 2.01 -13.41 8.86
C ARG A 6 1.41 -12.84 7.58
N ALA A 7 1.05 -13.69 6.63
CA ALA A 7 0.41 -13.27 5.38
C ALA A 7 -1.02 -12.72 5.62
N LEU A 8 -1.80 -13.34 6.51
CA LEU A 8 -3.09 -12.80 6.96
C LEU A 8 -2.90 -11.47 7.70
N GLY A 9 -1.88 -11.37 8.57
CA GLY A 9 -1.53 -10.13 9.25
C GLY A 9 -1.20 -9.01 8.27
N ALA A 10 -0.47 -9.31 7.19
CA ALA A 10 -0.17 -8.36 6.13
C ALA A 10 -1.45 -7.92 5.38
N PHE A 11 -2.26 -8.86 4.91
CA PHE A 11 -3.41 -8.54 4.06
C PHE A 11 -4.55 -7.88 4.86
N TYR A 12 -4.84 -8.34 6.08
CA TYR A 12 -5.78 -7.65 6.96
C TYR A 12 -5.21 -6.36 7.54
N GLY A 13 -3.88 -6.24 7.71
CA GLY A 13 -3.22 -4.99 8.08
C GLY A 13 -3.37 -3.92 7.00
N LEU A 14 -3.24 -4.30 5.73
CA LEU A 14 -3.55 -3.46 4.59
C LEU A 14 -5.00 -2.96 4.66
N ALA A 15 -5.96 -3.87 4.79
CA ALA A 15 -7.38 -3.53 4.84
C ALA A 15 -7.76 -2.66 6.05
N LEU A 16 -7.14 -2.90 7.20
CA LEU A 16 -7.35 -2.08 8.40
C LEU A 16 -6.77 -0.68 8.23
N GLY A 17 -5.57 -0.56 7.66
CA GLY A 17 -4.93 0.72 7.39
C GLY A 17 -5.74 1.57 6.43
N ASP A 18 -6.13 0.97 5.31
CA ASP A 18 -7.06 1.54 4.32
C ASP A 18 -8.33 2.06 5.02
N ALA A 19 -9.04 1.20 5.75
CA ALA A 19 -10.29 1.56 6.40
C ALA A 19 -10.16 2.64 7.51
N LEU A 20 -9.00 2.74 8.16
CA LEU A 20 -8.71 3.80 9.13
C LEU A 20 -8.44 5.15 8.44
N GLY A 21 -7.78 5.14 7.27
CA GLY A 21 -7.45 6.34 6.52
C GLY A 21 -8.55 6.80 5.53
N MET A 22 -9.51 5.93 5.19
CA MET A 22 -10.66 6.24 4.35
C MET A 22 -11.43 7.52 4.76
N PRO A 23 -11.77 7.77 6.05
CA PRO A 23 -12.49 8.98 6.43
C PRO A 23 -11.67 10.28 6.30
N THR A 24 -10.34 10.17 6.20
CA THR A 24 -9.39 11.29 6.25
C THR A 24 -8.64 11.53 4.93
N GLN A 25 -8.74 10.62 3.97
CA GLN A 25 -8.05 10.76 2.69
C GLN A 25 -8.46 12.05 1.96
N SER A 26 -7.49 12.64 1.28
CA SER A 26 -7.62 13.90 0.55
C SER A 26 -8.08 15.09 1.41
N LEU A 27 -8.06 14.97 2.74
CA LEU A 27 -8.27 16.10 3.65
C LEU A 27 -6.91 16.67 4.08
N ASP A 28 -6.87 17.98 4.29
CA ASP A 28 -5.74 18.61 4.96
C ASP A 28 -5.74 18.29 6.46
N ARG A 29 -4.58 18.46 7.09
CA ARG A 29 -4.37 18.10 8.49
C ARG A 29 -5.17 18.95 9.48
N GLU A 30 -5.48 20.20 9.15
CA GLU A 30 -6.29 21.07 10.02
C GLU A 30 -7.75 20.60 10.03
N THR A 31 -8.27 20.25 8.86
CA THR A 31 -9.60 19.65 8.69
C THR A 31 -9.72 18.33 9.44
N ILE A 32 -8.71 17.44 9.36
CA ILE A 32 -8.69 16.18 10.10
C ILE A 32 -8.72 16.44 11.62
N LYS A 33 -7.84 17.32 12.11
CA LYS A 33 -7.80 17.68 13.54
C LYS A 33 -9.13 18.27 14.02
N ALA A 34 -9.77 19.12 13.22
CA ALA A 34 -11.04 19.74 13.57
C ALA A 34 -12.20 18.73 13.60
N ARG A 35 -12.22 17.76 12.68
CA ARG A 35 -13.33 16.79 12.55
C ARG A 35 -13.19 15.57 13.43
N PHE A 36 -11.98 15.05 13.55
CA PHE A 36 -11.71 13.74 14.17
C PHE A 36 -10.72 13.84 15.34
N GLY A 37 -10.02 14.96 15.49
CA GLY A 37 -8.89 15.07 16.41
C GLY A 37 -7.73 14.22 15.90
N GLN A 38 -7.63 13.00 16.42
CA GLN A 38 -6.70 11.98 15.96
C GLN A 38 -7.47 10.68 15.73
N ILE A 39 -7.18 10.01 14.62
CA ILE A 39 -7.73 8.69 14.34
C ILE A 39 -7.18 7.71 15.37
N THR A 40 -8.08 7.11 16.16
CA THR A 40 -7.78 6.10 17.18
C THR A 40 -8.70 4.88 17.09
N ASP A 41 -9.71 4.95 16.23
CA ASP A 41 -10.71 3.92 15.92
C ASP A 41 -11.29 4.21 14.53
N LEU A 42 -11.98 3.23 13.94
CA LEU A 42 -12.66 3.34 12.65
C LEU A 42 -13.75 4.44 12.70
N GLN A 43 -13.74 5.35 11.72
CA GLN A 43 -14.69 6.46 11.63
C GLN A 43 -15.50 6.42 10.33
N ASP A 44 -16.73 6.95 10.37
CA ASP A 44 -17.51 7.20 9.17
C ASP A 44 -16.92 8.40 8.41
N ALA A 45 -16.90 8.33 7.08
CA ALA A 45 -16.40 9.43 6.24
C ALA A 45 -17.24 10.72 6.37
N GLY A 46 -18.54 10.55 6.61
CA GLY A 46 -19.53 11.62 6.57
C GLY A 46 -19.74 12.20 5.15
N PRO A 47 -20.70 13.12 4.99
CA PRO A 47 -21.11 13.61 3.66
C PRO A 47 -20.12 14.60 3.03
N LEU A 48 -19.17 15.13 3.81
CA LEU A 48 -18.20 16.14 3.36
C LEU A 48 -16.85 15.52 2.93
N GLN A 49 -16.72 14.20 2.97
CA GLN A 49 -15.53 13.53 2.44
C GLN A 49 -15.59 13.60 0.90
N PRO A 50 -14.52 14.03 0.20
CA PRO A 50 -14.56 14.32 -1.23
C PRO A 50 -14.65 13.10 -2.18
N ILE A 51 -14.18 11.93 -1.77
CA ILE A 51 -14.02 10.70 -2.57
C ILE A 51 -14.95 9.58 -2.05
N ALA A 52 -14.93 9.31 -0.75
CA ALA A 52 -15.63 8.26 -0.02
C ALA A 52 -16.85 8.80 0.75
N ALA A 53 -17.58 9.77 0.17
CA ALA A 53 -18.70 10.43 0.85
C ALA A 53 -19.72 9.41 1.40
N ASN A 54 -20.01 9.50 2.71
CA ASN A 54 -20.93 8.62 3.43
C ASN A 54 -20.53 7.13 3.49
N MET A 55 -19.29 6.76 3.16
CA MET A 55 -18.84 5.40 3.41
C MET A 55 -18.82 5.11 4.92
N PRO A 56 -19.41 3.99 5.36
CA PRO A 56 -19.47 3.64 6.77
C PRO A 56 -18.09 3.29 7.30
N LYS A 57 -17.89 3.45 8.61
CA LYS A 57 -16.66 3.04 9.29
C LYS A 57 -16.29 1.59 8.99
N GLY A 58 -15.01 1.33 8.75
CA GLY A 58 -14.53 0.00 8.38
C GLY A 58 -14.61 -0.33 6.89
N SER A 59 -15.14 0.55 6.05
CA SER A 59 -15.12 0.34 4.59
C SER A 59 -13.71 0.44 4.04
N ILE A 60 -13.36 -0.45 3.12
CA ILE A 60 -12.12 -0.41 2.34
C ILE A 60 -12.28 0.47 1.09
N THR A 61 -11.17 0.88 0.48
CA THR A 61 -11.12 1.68 -0.76
C THR A 61 -10.46 0.88 -1.89
N ASP A 62 -10.05 1.58 -2.96
CA ASP A 62 -9.39 1.00 -4.11
C ASP A 62 -8.04 0.34 -3.77
N ASP A 63 -7.40 0.73 -2.66
CA ASP A 63 -6.20 0.10 -2.11
C ASP A 63 -6.40 -1.40 -1.88
N THR A 64 -7.38 -1.77 -1.05
CA THR A 64 -7.66 -3.17 -0.74
C THR A 64 -8.32 -3.89 -1.90
N GLU A 65 -9.26 -3.24 -2.60
CA GLU A 65 -9.96 -3.86 -3.73
C GLU A 65 -8.99 -4.22 -4.86
N GLN A 66 -8.06 -3.33 -5.22
CA GLN A 66 -7.04 -3.63 -6.23
C GLN A 66 -5.99 -4.62 -5.73
N ALA A 67 -5.68 -4.65 -4.42
CA ALA A 67 -4.84 -5.69 -3.84
C ALA A 67 -5.49 -7.08 -3.99
N ILE A 68 -6.79 -7.22 -3.71
CA ILE A 68 -7.53 -8.47 -3.91
C ILE A 68 -7.47 -8.90 -5.38
N LEU A 69 -7.77 -7.98 -6.30
CA LEU A 69 -7.70 -8.20 -7.75
C LEU A 69 -6.32 -8.70 -8.20
N VAL A 70 -5.23 -8.07 -7.72
CA VAL A 70 -3.86 -8.53 -8.01
C VAL A 70 -3.60 -9.93 -7.44
N GLY A 71 -4.13 -10.23 -6.25
CA GLY A 71 -4.02 -11.54 -5.64
C GLY A 71 -4.72 -12.63 -6.45
N GLU A 72 -5.95 -12.38 -6.89
CA GLU A 72 -6.73 -13.30 -7.73
C GLU A 72 -5.98 -13.61 -9.03
N LEU A 73 -5.47 -12.57 -9.69
CA LEU A 73 -4.67 -12.73 -10.92
C LEU A 73 -3.42 -13.59 -10.72
N LEU A 74 -2.73 -13.46 -9.59
CA LEU A 74 -1.58 -14.31 -9.28
C LEU A 74 -1.99 -15.77 -9.11
N VAL A 75 -3.08 -16.04 -8.40
CA VAL A 75 -3.56 -17.42 -8.18
C VAL A 75 -4.01 -18.04 -9.49
N GLU A 76 -4.82 -17.34 -10.28
CA GLU A 76 -5.30 -17.78 -11.60
C GLU A 76 -4.14 -17.98 -12.59
N GLY A 77 -3.18 -17.05 -12.59
CA GLY A 77 -2.00 -17.06 -13.45
C GLY A 77 -0.84 -17.91 -12.95
N GLN A 78 -1.00 -18.68 -11.87
CA GLN A 78 0.05 -19.52 -11.28
C GLN A 78 1.35 -18.76 -10.98
N GLY A 79 1.20 -17.59 -10.36
CA GLY A 79 2.30 -16.70 -9.96
C GLY A 79 2.78 -15.74 -11.05
N ARG A 80 2.02 -15.60 -12.14
CA ARG A 80 2.31 -14.65 -13.23
C ARG A 80 1.11 -13.76 -13.49
N ILE A 81 1.38 -12.51 -13.80
CA ILE A 81 0.35 -11.56 -14.24
C ILE A 81 0.63 -11.17 -15.68
N GLU A 82 -0.29 -11.51 -16.56
CA GLU A 82 -0.27 -11.04 -17.94
C GLU A 82 -0.75 -9.58 -17.98
N PRO A 83 0.04 -8.62 -18.50
CA PRO A 83 -0.31 -7.19 -18.46
C PRO A 83 -1.66 -6.86 -19.11
N ALA A 84 -2.01 -7.53 -20.21
CA ALA A 84 -3.29 -7.33 -20.88
C ALA A 84 -4.48 -7.76 -20.00
N VAL A 85 -4.31 -8.83 -19.20
CA VAL A 85 -5.36 -9.29 -18.28
C VAL A 85 -5.49 -8.33 -17.10
N LEU A 86 -4.37 -7.86 -16.53
CA LEU A 86 -4.40 -6.83 -15.49
C LEU A 86 -5.07 -5.54 -15.98
N ALA A 87 -4.75 -5.08 -17.18
CA ALA A 87 -5.40 -3.93 -17.80
C ALA A 87 -6.92 -4.12 -17.90
N GLN A 88 -7.35 -5.26 -18.43
CA GLN A 88 -8.76 -5.58 -18.59
C GLN A 88 -9.50 -5.62 -17.25
N ARG A 89 -8.92 -6.25 -16.22
CA ARG A 89 -9.52 -6.30 -14.87
C ARG A 89 -9.63 -4.92 -14.22
N LEU A 90 -8.66 -4.03 -14.42
CA LEU A 90 -8.73 -2.66 -13.92
C LEU A 90 -9.83 -1.84 -14.62
N ILE A 91 -10.02 -2.03 -15.92
CA ILE A 91 -11.11 -1.41 -16.70
C ILE A 91 -12.47 -1.89 -16.21
N GLU A 92 -12.62 -3.21 -15.99
CA GLU A 92 -13.85 -3.81 -15.47
C GLU A 92 -14.17 -3.30 -14.06
N TRP A 93 -13.16 -3.27 -13.18
CA TRP A 93 -13.31 -2.75 -11.83
C TRP A 93 -13.74 -1.27 -11.83
N GLU A 94 -13.14 -0.44 -12.68
CA GLU A 94 -13.55 0.98 -12.81
C GLU A 94 -15.01 1.10 -13.25
N ALA A 95 -15.43 0.33 -14.24
CA ALA A 95 -16.81 0.34 -14.73
C ALA A 95 -17.81 -0.08 -13.63
N GLU A 96 -17.45 -1.07 -12.81
CA GLU A 96 -18.25 -1.49 -11.64
C GLU A 96 -18.35 -0.39 -10.58
N MET A 97 -17.25 0.31 -10.30
CA MET A 97 -17.23 1.44 -9.37
C MET A 97 -18.11 2.60 -9.83
N GLN A 98 -18.02 2.96 -11.12
CA GLN A 98 -18.88 3.98 -11.71
C GLN A 98 -20.36 3.58 -11.63
N ALA A 99 -20.68 2.31 -11.88
CA ALA A 99 -22.06 1.81 -11.77
C ALA A 99 -22.61 1.87 -10.34
N LYS A 100 -21.75 1.78 -9.31
CA LYS A 100 -22.09 1.96 -7.90
C LYS A 100 -22.19 3.43 -7.47
N GLY A 101 -21.91 4.37 -8.38
CA GLY A 101 -21.98 5.82 -8.11
C GLY A 101 -20.68 6.42 -7.59
N SER A 102 -19.59 5.64 -7.55
CA SER A 102 -18.27 6.11 -7.15
C SER A 102 -17.54 6.67 -8.36
N GLN A 103 -17.41 8.01 -8.44
CA GLN A 103 -16.95 8.68 -9.66
C GLN A 103 -15.45 9.01 -9.69
N ASP A 104 -14.71 8.86 -8.59
CA ASP A 104 -13.31 9.31 -8.52
C ASP A 104 -12.40 8.40 -7.66
N LEU A 105 -12.60 7.08 -7.75
CA LEU A 105 -11.78 6.11 -7.02
C LEU A 105 -10.45 5.76 -7.70
N LEU A 106 -10.18 6.27 -8.92
CA LEU A 106 -8.92 6.01 -9.59
C LEU A 106 -7.95 7.17 -9.43
N GLY A 107 -6.82 6.88 -8.80
CA GLY A 107 -5.67 7.76 -8.80
C GLY A 107 -5.22 8.16 -10.22
N PRO A 108 -4.59 9.33 -10.38
CA PRO A 108 -4.33 9.96 -11.69
C PRO A 108 -3.46 9.12 -12.63
N SER A 109 -2.53 8.32 -12.09
CA SER A 109 -1.69 7.45 -12.93
C SER A 109 -2.45 6.28 -13.51
N THR A 110 -3.31 5.63 -12.72
CA THR A 110 -4.10 4.48 -13.18
C THR A 110 -5.15 4.93 -14.18
N LYS A 111 -5.84 6.04 -13.92
CA LYS A 111 -6.80 6.63 -14.86
C LYS A 111 -6.18 6.90 -16.22
N ARG A 112 -5.04 7.60 -16.25
CA ARG A 112 -4.31 7.87 -17.50
C ARG A 112 -3.87 6.59 -18.20
N ALA A 113 -3.40 5.59 -17.46
CA ALA A 113 -2.99 4.32 -18.06
C ALA A 113 -4.18 3.62 -18.74
N ILE A 114 -5.34 3.58 -18.09
CA ILE A 114 -6.57 3.04 -18.67
C ILE A 114 -6.97 3.83 -19.92
N GLU A 115 -6.97 5.17 -19.87
CA GLU A 115 -7.25 6.02 -21.04
C GLU A 115 -6.31 5.72 -22.22
N MET A 116 -5.03 5.50 -21.97
CA MET A 116 -4.05 5.13 -22.99
C MET A 116 -4.35 3.75 -23.61
N ILE A 117 -4.73 2.77 -22.79
CA ILE A 117 -5.07 1.42 -23.25
C ILE A 117 -6.33 1.44 -24.11
N LEU A 118 -7.36 2.18 -23.67
CA LEU A 118 -8.59 2.40 -24.44
C LEU A 118 -8.33 3.14 -25.77
N ALA A 119 -7.28 3.98 -25.82
CA ALA A 119 -6.81 4.63 -27.05
C ALA A 119 -5.94 3.71 -27.95
N GLY A 120 -5.72 2.45 -27.56
CA GLY A 120 -5.01 1.44 -28.36
C GLY A 120 -3.50 1.36 -28.11
N HIS A 121 -2.98 2.01 -27.07
CA HIS A 121 -1.59 1.84 -26.65
C HIS A 121 -1.36 0.48 -25.97
N SER A 122 -0.11 0.01 -26.03
CA SER A 122 0.29 -1.19 -25.29
C SER A 122 0.26 -0.95 -23.77
N PRO A 123 0.03 -1.98 -22.94
CA PRO A 123 0.11 -1.84 -21.48
C PRO A 123 1.45 -1.27 -20.99
N GLU A 124 2.55 -1.62 -21.63
CA GLU A 124 3.90 -1.14 -21.29
C GLU A 124 4.05 0.37 -21.55
N GLU A 125 3.43 0.89 -22.61
CA GLU A 125 3.39 2.32 -22.92
C GLU A 125 2.45 3.07 -21.98
N ALA A 126 1.32 2.47 -21.61
CA ALA A 126 0.34 3.07 -20.72
C ALA A 126 0.92 3.41 -19.34
N GLY A 127 1.74 2.51 -18.78
CA GLY A 127 2.37 2.70 -17.48
C GLY A 127 3.53 3.70 -17.48
N ARG A 128 3.99 4.20 -18.64
CA ARG A 128 5.26 4.94 -18.80
C ARG A 128 5.44 6.17 -17.91
N TYR A 129 4.35 6.71 -17.40
CA TYR A 129 4.36 7.96 -16.67
C TYR A 129 3.85 7.82 -15.23
N GLY A 130 3.52 6.61 -14.77
CA GLY A 130 2.93 6.41 -13.45
C GLY A 130 3.93 6.64 -12.33
N THR A 131 3.76 7.74 -11.60
CA THR A 131 4.64 8.17 -10.51
C THR A 131 3.95 8.21 -9.15
N THR A 132 2.65 7.89 -9.11
CA THR A 132 1.90 7.77 -7.86
C THR A 132 2.19 6.44 -7.17
N ASN A 133 1.61 6.23 -6.00
CA ASN A 133 1.76 5.04 -5.16
C ASN A 133 0.81 3.88 -5.52
N GLY A 134 -0.08 4.04 -6.50
CA GLY A 134 -1.08 3.04 -6.86
C GLY A 134 -0.53 1.63 -7.18
N ALA A 135 0.73 1.51 -7.61
CA ALA A 135 1.37 0.20 -7.72
C ALA A 135 1.81 -0.38 -6.36
N ALA A 136 2.29 0.46 -5.45
CA ALA A 136 2.74 0.03 -4.12
C ALA A 136 1.59 -0.31 -3.18
N MET A 137 0.47 0.40 -3.26
CA MET A 137 -0.70 0.16 -2.40
C MET A 137 -1.28 -1.25 -2.59
N ARG A 138 -1.25 -1.76 -3.82
CA ARG A 138 -1.82 -3.06 -4.20
C ARG A 138 -0.81 -4.22 -4.28
N ILE A 139 0.42 -4.04 -3.82
CA ILE A 139 1.51 -5.01 -4.07
C ILE A 139 1.64 -6.13 -3.02
N THR A 140 0.94 -6.02 -1.89
CA THR A 140 0.94 -7.00 -0.80
C THR A 140 0.79 -8.46 -1.28
N PRO A 141 -0.11 -8.81 -2.21
CA PRO A 141 -0.24 -10.18 -2.72
C PRO A 141 1.04 -10.71 -3.39
N VAL A 142 1.78 -9.86 -4.11
CA VAL A 142 3.06 -10.26 -4.73
C VAL A 142 4.10 -10.53 -3.64
N GLY A 143 4.14 -9.72 -2.58
CA GLY A 143 5.00 -9.97 -1.42
C GLY A 143 4.70 -11.32 -0.74
N ILE A 144 3.43 -11.73 -0.70
CA ILE A 144 2.99 -13.03 -0.18
C ILE A 144 3.44 -14.16 -1.12
N ALA A 145 3.13 -14.04 -2.42
CA ALA A 145 3.33 -15.10 -3.41
C ALA A 145 4.78 -15.27 -3.88
N ALA A 146 5.59 -14.23 -3.89
CA ALA A 146 6.97 -14.28 -4.39
C ALA A 146 7.98 -14.20 -3.25
N ASN A 147 8.93 -15.13 -3.22
CA ASN A 147 9.98 -15.17 -2.21
C ASN A 147 11.14 -14.22 -2.54
N VAL A 148 11.37 -13.23 -1.67
CA VAL A 148 12.46 -12.24 -1.82
C VAL A 148 13.86 -12.86 -1.76
N ALA A 149 14.00 -14.12 -1.31
CA ALA A 149 15.25 -14.88 -1.36
C ALA A 149 15.74 -15.16 -2.81
N ASP A 150 14.86 -15.03 -3.82
CA ASP A 150 15.23 -14.95 -5.23
C ASP A 150 14.93 -13.54 -5.78
N PRO A 151 15.84 -12.56 -5.61
CA PRO A 151 15.59 -11.18 -5.98
C PRO A 151 15.23 -10.96 -7.45
N GLN A 152 15.79 -11.76 -8.36
CA GLN A 152 15.54 -11.58 -9.79
C GLN A 152 14.10 -11.98 -10.14
N ARG A 153 13.66 -13.15 -9.69
CA ARG A 153 12.29 -13.60 -9.91
C ARG A 153 11.28 -12.74 -9.14
N PHE A 154 11.65 -12.32 -7.93
CA PHE A 154 10.85 -11.43 -7.10
C PHE A 154 10.59 -10.08 -7.77
N ILE A 155 11.65 -9.40 -8.24
CA ILE A 155 11.51 -8.12 -8.96
C ILE A 155 10.70 -8.31 -10.23
N ALA A 156 10.91 -9.40 -10.99
CA ALA A 156 10.13 -9.66 -12.19
C ALA A 156 8.62 -9.80 -11.92
N ALA A 157 8.23 -10.48 -10.85
CA ALA A 157 6.83 -10.59 -10.44
C ALA A 157 6.22 -9.23 -10.07
N VAL A 158 6.98 -8.39 -9.34
CA VAL A 158 6.53 -7.02 -9.01
C VAL A 158 6.39 -6.16 -10.27
N VAL A 159 7.34 -6.24 -11.20
CA VAL A 159 7.27 -5.50 -12.47
C VAL A 159 6.01 -5.86 -13.26
N GLN A 160 5.64 -7.15 -13.32
CA GLN A 160 4.40 -7.58 -13.98
C GLN A 160 3.14 -6.94 -13.37
N ALA A 161 3.09 -6.80 -12.04
CA ALA A 161 1.98 -6.15 -11.33
C ALA A 161 1.96 -4.61 -11.48
N CYS A 162 3.10 -3.99 -11.83
CA CYS A 162 3.25 -2.54 -11.96
C CYS A 162 3.09 -2.03 -13.39
N GLN A 163 3.59 -2.76 -14.38
CA GLN A 163 3.91 -2.22 -15.71
C GLN A 163 2.73 -1.60 -16.47
N VAL A 164 1.49 -2.02 -16.16
CA VAL A 164 0.30 -1.46 -16.80
C VAL A 164 0.06 0.00 -16.40
N THR A 165 0.33 0.36 -15.14
CA THR A 165 -0.06 1.67 -14.58
C THR A 165 1.14 2.51 -14.12
N HIS A 166 2.21 1.86 -13.68
CA HIS A 166 3.39 2.48 -13.08
C HIS A 166 4.69 1.83 -13.58
N ASN A 167 4.90 1.84 -14.89
CA ASN A 167 6.14 1.40 -15.54
C ASN A 167 7.23 2.48 -15.46
N THR A 168 7.48 3.01 -14.26
CA THR A 168 8.53 4.00 -14.00
C THR A 168 9.51 3.49 -12.96
N THR A 169 10.73 4.04 -12.97
CA THR A 169 11.74 3.74 -11.95
C THR A 169 11.20 4.01 -10.54
N LEU A 170 10.39 5.06 -10.37
CA LEU A 170 9.79 5.41 -9.08
C LEU A 170 8.70 4.43 -8.68
N GLY A 171 7.74 4.16 -9.56
CA GLY A 171 6.61 3.27 -9.28
C GLY A 171 7.05 1.83 -8.98
N ILE A 172 7.97 1.30 -9.78
CA ILE A 172 8.51 -0.06 -9.59
C ILE A 172 9.35 -0.12 -8.31
N SER A 173 10.26 0.83 -8.08
CA SER A 173 11.11 0.80 -6.88
C SER A 173 10.28 0.91 -5.59
N SER A 174 9.21 1.70 -5.61
CA SER A 174 8.22 1.81 -4.52
C SER A 174 7.54 0.48 -4.24
N ALA A 175 6.94 -0.14 -5.27
CA ALA A 175 6.22 -1.40 -5.13
C ALA A 175 7.14 -2.54 -4.67
N VAL A 176 8.37 -2.58 -5.22
CA VAL A 176 9.39 -3.56 -4.82
C VAL A 176 9.78 -3.38 -3.36
N ALA A 177 9.95 -2.14 -2.89
CA ALA A 177 10.31 -1.87 -1.50
C ALA A 177 9.27 -2.48 -0.54
N VAL A 178 7.99 -2.17 -0.76
CA VAL A 178 6.88 -2.64 0.07
C VAL A 178 6.74 -4.16 0.00
N ALA A 179 6.70 -4.72 -1.21
CA ALA A 179 6.57 -6.16 -1.41
C ALA A 179 7.72 -6.93 -0.75
N ALA A 180 8.95 -6.40 -0.80
CA ALA A 180 10.12 -7.05 -0.23
C ALA A 180 10.04 -7.10 1.30
N VAL A 181 9.55 -6.05 1.96
CA VAL A 181 9.30 -6.06 3.41
C VAL A 181 8.24 -7.10 3.76
N VAL A 182 7.12 -7.15 3.02
CA VAL A 182 6.06 -8.14 3.21
C VAL A 182 6.62 -9.57 3.06
N SER A 183 7.35 -9.82 1.98
CA SER A 183 7.94 -11.13 1.70
C SER A 183 8.98 -11.55 2.75
N ALA A 184 9.80 -10.60 3.23
CA ALA A 184 10.76 -10.83 4.30
C ALA A 184 10.06 -11.17 5.62
N GLY A 185 9.02 -10.41 5.99
CA GLY A 185 8.24 -10.66 7.20
C GLY A 185 7.62 -12.06 7.21
N ILE A 186 7.09 -12.52 6.07
CA ILE A 186 6.54 -13.88 5.90
C ILE A 186 7.63 -14.96 6.05
N ASN A 187 8.86 -14.65 5.66
CA ASN A 187 10.05 -15.49 5.89
C ASN A 187 10.58 -15.41 7.34
N ASP A 188 9.84 -14.82 8.28
CA ASP A 188 10.22 -14.68 9.69
C ASP A 188 11.41 -13.74 9.93
N VAL A 189 11.69 -12.82 9.00
CA VAL A 189 12.71 -11.77 9.17
C VAL A 189 12.19 -10.68 10.10
N ASP A 190 13.05 -10.17 11.00
CA ASP A 190 12.73 -9.07 11.90
C ASP A 190 12.36 -7.79 11.13
N LEU A 191 11.47 -6.95 11.68
CA LEU A 191 10.99 -5.75 11.01
C LEU A 191 12.14 -4.81 10.60
N GLY A 192 13.14 -4.58 11.46
CA GLY A 192 14.26 -3.69 11.13
C GLY A 192 15.11 -4.23 9.97
N GLU A 193 15.33 -5.54 9.94
CA GLU A 193 16.04 -6.23 8.85
C GLU A 193 15.20 -6.28 7.56
N ALA A 194 13.89 -6.49 7.67
CA ALA A 194 12.96 -6.47 6.54
C ALA A 194 12.94 -5.09 5.87
N LEU A 195 12.92 -4.00 6.65
CA LEU A 195 13.01 -2.63 6.12
C LEU A 195 14.36 -2.38 5.40
N ASN A 196 15.46 -2.91 5.94
CA ASN A 196 16.77 -2.86 5.26
C ASN A 196 16.75 -3.61 3.92
N LEU A 197 16.14 -4.80 3.89
CA LEU A 197 16.02 -5.58 2.67
C LEU A 197 15.14 -4.86 1.65
N GLY A 198 13.99 -4.31 2.07
CA GLY A 198 13.11 -3.51 1.21
C GLY A 198 13.84 -2.36 0.53
N GLN A 199 14.65 -1.61 1.28
CA GLN A 199 15.51 -0.56 0.74
C GLN A 199 16.53 -1.10 -0.28
N GLN A 200 17.18 -2.22 0.02
CA GLN A 200 18.21 -2.82 -0.85
C GLN A 200 17.63 -3.34 -2.17
N ILE A 201 16.49 -4.03 -2.14
CA ILE A 201 15.85 -4.54 -3.35
C ILE A 201 15.26 -3.38 -4.17
N ALA A 202 14.72 -2.33 -3.53
CA ALA A 202 14.29 -1.12 -4.23
C ALA A 202 15.45 -0.45 -4.99
N GLN A 203 16.63 -0.40 -4.39
CA GLN A 203 17.85 0.13 -5.03
C GLN A 203 18.29 -0.72 -6.25
N GLN A 204 18.06 -2.03 -6.23
CA GLN A 204 18.32 -2.90 -7.40
C GLN A 204 17.26 -2.69 -8.49
N ALA A 205 16.00 -2.50 -8.10
CA ALA A 205 14.87 -2.32 -9.00
C ALA A 205 14.90 -1.02 -9.81
N GLU A 206 15.77 -0.06 -9.47
CA GLU A 206 15.95 1.17 -10.24
C GLU A 206 16.44 0.96 -11.67
N ALA A 207 16.97 -0.23 -11.99
CA ALA A 207 17.30 -0.62 -13.36
C ALA A 207 16.05 -0.94 -14.22
N HIS A 208 14.84 -0.93 -13.64
CA HIS A 208 13.59 -1.29 -14.30
C HIS A 208 12.67 -0.09 -14.50
N GLY A 209 11.83 -0.18 -15.53
CA GLY A 209 10.88 0.86 -15.91
C GLY A 209 11.52 2.07 -16.57
N HIS A 210 10.68 3.08 -16.84
CA HIS A 210 11.11 4.32 -17.45
C HIS A 210 11.62 5.31 -16.41
N TRP A 211 12.80 5.88 -16.67
CA TRP A 211 13.32 6.95 -15.84
C TRP A 211 12.39 8.17 -15.89
N VAL A 212 12.10 8.71 -14.72
CA VAL A 212 11.35 9.95 -14.53
C VAL A 212 12.06 10.81 -13.50
N ALA A 213 11.93 12.13 -13.63
CA ALA A 213 12.57 13.05 -12.71
C ALA A 213 11.95 12.93 -11.30
N GLY A 214 12.79 12.78 -10.27
CA GLY A 214 12.36 12.69 -8.88
C GLY A 214 13.44 12.16 -7.94
N GLY A 215 13.22 12.32 -6.64
CA GLY A 215 14.10 11.71 -5.63
C GLY A 215 14.00 10.19 -5.66
N ARG A 216 15.14 9.50 -5.59
CA ARG A 216 15.21 8.04 -5.62
C ARG A 216 14.59 7.43 -4.37
N ILE A 217 13.70 6.44 -4.56
CA ILE A 217 12.94 5.80 -3.48
C ILE A 217 13.87 5.22 -2.42
N ALA A 218 14.87 4.41 -2.79
CA ALA A 218 15.76 3.77 -1.84
C ALA A 218 16.57 4.80 -1.00
N SER A 219 17.05 5.87 -1.63
CA SER A 219 17.78 6.94 -0.92
C SER A 219 16.88 7.71 0.05
N ARG A 220 15.63 7.99 -0.35
CA ARG A 220 14.65 8.67 0.51
C ARG A 220 14.23 7.78 1.68
N ILE A 221 13.98 6.49 1.45
CA ILE A 221 13.72 5.51 2.52
C ILE A 221 14.90 5.50 3.50
N SER A 222 16.13 5.39 3.00
CA SER A 222 17.33 5.37 3.85
C SER A 222 17.43 6.61 4.72
N TRP A 223 17.14 7.80 4.17
CA TRP A 223 17.18 9.05 4.91
C TRP A 223 16.01 9.15 5.91
N ALA A 224 14.78 8.87 5.49
CA ALA A 224 13.61 9.00 6.35
C ALA A 224 13.65 8.08 7.57
N ARG A 225 14.25 6.88 7.43
CA ARG A 225 14.48 5.96 8.56
C ARG A 225 15.53 6.44 9.56
N SER A 226 16.31 7.46 9.22
CA SER A 226 17.25 8.11 10.14
C SER A 226 16.63 9.22 10.99
N ILE A 227 15.35 9.57 10.74
CA ILE A 227 14.62 10.56 11.52
C ILE A 227 14.47 10.06 12.96
N SER A 228 14.97 10.86 13.89
CA SER A 228 14.82 10.70 15.34
C SER A 228 14.26 11.99 15.90
N VAL A 229 13.30 11.88 16.81
CA VAL A 229 12.59 13.02 17.42
C VAL A 229 12.56 12.91 18.95
N ASP A 230 13.42 12.10 19.57
CA ASP A 230 13.47 11.88 21.02
C ASP A 230 12.08 11.64 21.64
N SER A 231 11.32 10.74 21.01
CA SER A 231 9.93 10.38 21.35
C SER A 231 8.86 11.48 21.18
N ASP A 232 9.19 12.64 20.59
CA ASP A 232 8.20 13.69 20.26
C ASP A 232 7.38 13.31 19.01
N LYS A 233 6.28 12.60 19.27
CA LYS A 233 5.33 12.14 18.22
C LYS A 233 4.70 13.30 17.43
N ALA A 234 4.56 14.49 18.02
CA ALA A 234 4.00 15.64 17.31
C ALA A 234 5.01 16.18 16.29
N LEU A 235 6.27 16.35 16.71
CA LEU A 235 7.36 16.74 15.83
C LEU A 235 7.59 15.72 14.71
N LEU A 236 7.48 14.41 15.01
CA LEU A 236 7.53 13.38 13.96
C LEU A 236 6.44 13.61 12.92
N ALA A 237 5.19 13.74 13.34
CA ALA A 237 4.07 13.95 12.43
C ALA A 237 4.24 15.23 11.58
N ASP A 238 4.82 16.29 12.15
CA ASP A 238 5.17 17.52 11.42
C ASP A 238 6.26 17.26 10.36
N LEU A 239 7.35 16.56 10.70
CA LEU A 239 8.40 16.22 9.74
C LEU A 239 7.91 15.30 8.61
N LEU A 240 7.07 14.33 8.94
CA LEU A 240 6.47 13.44 7.93
C LEU A 240 5.60 14.25 6.95
N TYR A 241 4.77 15.15 7.46
CA TYR A 241 3.86 15.95 6.65
C TYR A 241 4.57 17.05 5.85
N ASP A 242 5.44 17.85 6.49
CA ASP A 242 6.03 19.06 5.90
C ASP A 242 7.29 18.79 5.07
N VAL A 243 8.06 17.74 5.40
CA VAL A 243 9.39 17.51 4.80
C VAL A 243 9.39 16.31 3.85
N ILE A 244 8.79 15.19 4.25
CA ILE A 244 8.64 14.06 3.33
C ILE A 244 7.53 14.35 2.33
N GLY A 245 6.37 14.79 2.83
CA GLY A 245 5.13 14.91 2.08
C GLY A 245 4.24 13.68 2.27
N THR A 246 2.93 13.87 2.09
CA THR A 246 1.89 12.85 2.34
C THR A 246 0.91 12.74 1.18
N SER A 247 1.32 13.10 -0.04
CA SER A 247 0.47 12.97 -1.23
C SER A 247 0.52 11.56 -1.85
N VAL A 248 -0.26 11.40 -2.93
CA VAL A 248 -0.26 10.23 -3.81
C VAL A 248 1.08 9.95 -4.50
N ALA A 249 2.06 10.87 -4.44
CA ALA A 249 3.37 10.64 -5.02
C ALA A 249 4.09 9.48 -4.32
N SER A 250 4.64 8.55 -5.10
CA SER A 250 5.39 7.40 -4.59
C SER A 250 6.51 7.79 -3.60
N GLN A 251 7.19 8.91 -3.87
CA GLN A 251 8.29 9.42 -3.04
C GLN A 251 7.87 9.99 -1.69
N GLU A 252 6.58 10.14 -1.47
CA GLU A 252 5.98 10.74 -0.28
C GLU A 252 5.35 9.61 0.55
N SER A 253 4.23 9.06 0.10
CA SER A 253 3.45 8.07 0.85
C SER A 253 4.21 6.79 1.22
N VAL A 254 4.98 6.22 0.29
CA VAL A 254 5.80 5.02 0.58
C VAL A 254 6.91 5.35 1.56
N VAL A 255 7.56 6.51 1.40
CA VAL A 255 8.66 6.93 2.27
C VAL A 255 8.16 7.21 3.70
N VAL A 256 7.00 7.84 3.85
CA VAL A 256 6.33 8.02 5.15
C VAL A 256 6.02 6.67 5.79
N SER A 257 5.51 5.70 5.03
CA SER A 257 5.21 4.35 5.54
C SER A 257 6.46 3.66 6.09
N PHE A 258 7.60 3.77 5.39
CA PHE A 258 8.88 3.24 5.89
C PHE A 258 9.40 3.99 7.13
N ALA A 259 9.20 5.30 7.21
CA ALA A 259 9.59 6.10 8.37
C ALA A 259 8.79 5.70 9.62
N LEU A 260 7.48 5.51 9.48
CA LEU A 260 6.61 5.04 10.56
C LEU A 260 6.93 3.60 10.98
N ALA A 261 7.14 2.71 10.00
CA ALA A 261 7.54 1.33 10.30
C ALA A 261 8.87 1.27 11.06
N GLN A 262 9.80 2.19 10.78
CA GLN A 262 11.06 2.29 11.53
C GLN A 262 10.85 2.68 12.98
N GLN A 263 9.89 3.57 13.31
CA GLN A 263 9.58 3.91 14.70
C GLN A 263 9.06 2.71 15.48
N VAL A 264 8.31 1.83 14.82
CA VAL A 264 7.88 0.54 15.41
C VAL A 264 9.09 -0.39 15.61
N ALA A 265 9.98 -0.49 14.61
CA ALA A 265 11.16 -1.35 14.68
C ALA A 265 12.12 -0.97 15.83
N ILE A 266 12.22 0.31 16.19
CA ILE A 266 13.07 0.78 17.29
C ILE A 266 12.33 0.86 18.65
N GLY A 267 11.04 0.50 18.69
CA GLY A 267 10.25 0.46 19.92
C GLY A 267 9.72 1.80 20.42
N GLU A 268 9.77 2.85 19.60
CA GLU A 268 9.22 4.18 19.94
C GLU A 268 7.69 4.26 19.75
N MET A 269 7.13 3.34 18.96
CA MET A 269 5.68 3.23 18.72
C MET A 269 5.24 1.78 18.66
N THR A 270 4.01 1.52 19.11
CA THR A 270 3.32 0.27 18.77
C THR A 270 2.85 0.30 17.31
N ALA A 271 2.61 -0.88 16.73
CA ALA A 271 2.12 -1.00 15.36
C ALA A 271 0.81 -0.23 15.13
N PHE A 272 -0.13 -0.34 16.08
CA PHE A 272 -1.42 0.33 15.97
C PHE A 272 -1.32 1.86 16.14
N GLU A 273 -0.46 2.36 17.05
CA GLU A 273 -0.22 3.81 17.15
C GLU A 273 0.37 4.38 15.84
N ALA A 274 1.27 3.65 15.18
CA ALA A 274 1.85 4.07 13.91
C ALA A 274 0.79 4.11 12.80
N LEU A 275 -0.12 3.13 12.77
CA LEU A 275 -1.24 3.07 11.84
C LEU A 275 -2.23 4.23 12.05
N CYS A 276 -2.57 4.51 13.31
CA CYS A 276 -3.39 5.66 13.71
C CYS A 276 -2.74 7.00 13.34
N MET A 277 -1.41 7.11 13.49
CA MET A 277 -0.68 8.30 13.05
C MET A 277 -0.76 8.46 11.53
N ALA A 278 -0.48 7.40 10.75
CA ALA A 278 -0.62 7.42 9.29
C ALA A 278 -2.00 7.91 8.83
N ALA A 279 -3.06 7.37 9.44
CA ALA A 279 -4.44 7.77 9.19
C ALA A 279 -4.76 9.22 9.62
N SER A 280 -3.90 9.87 10.41
CA SER A 280 -4.12 11.23 10.92
C SER A 280 -3.25 12.30 10.26
N LEU A 281 -2.33 11.93 9.36
CA LEU A 281 -1.33 12.86 8.83
C LEU A 281 -1.94 13.94 7.92
N GLY A 282 -2.99 13.62 7.16
CA GLY A 282 -3.48 14.44 6.04
C GLY A 282 -2.89 13.99 4.71
N GLY A 283 -3.53 14.41 3.63
CA GLY A 283 -3.22 13.94 2.28
C GLY A 283 -3.76 12.53 2.04
N ASP A 284 -2.91 11.64 1.56
CA ASP A 284 -3.24 10.29 1.10
C ASP A 284 -3.15 9.27 2.24
N THR A 285 -4.00 9.45 3.25
CA THR A 285 -3.90 8.77 4.54
C THR A 285 -4.28 7.29 4.49
N ASP A 286 -5.25 6.91 3.67
CA ASP A 286 -5.63 5.52 3.42
C ASP A 286 -4.46 4.75 2.81
N THR A 287 -3.83 5.28 1.76
CA THR A 287 -2.71 4.58 1.12
C THR A 287 -1.50 4.44 2.03
N ILE A 288 -1.14 5.51 2.76
CA ILE A 288 -0.02 5.46 3.71
C ILE A 288 -0.29 4.42 4.80
N ALA A 289 -1.50 4.41 5.36
CA ALA A 289 -1.87 3.46 6.40
C ALA A 289 -1.95 2.03 5.85
N ALA A 290 -2.49 1.81 4.65
CA ALA A 290 -2.58 0.51 3.99
C ALA A 290 -1.19 -0.12 3.76
N ILE A 291 -0.25 0.64 3.20
CA ILE A 291 1.13 0.20 2.96
C ILE A 291 1.83 -0.11 4.30
N LEU A 292 1.70 0.77 5.29
CA LEU A 292 2.27 0.57 6.63
C LEU A 292 1.70 -0.69 7.29
N GLY A 293 0.38 -0.86 7.25
CA GLY A 293 -0.32 -2.02 7.80
C GLY A 293 0.13 -3.33 7.15
N ALA A 294 0.31 -3.35 5.83
CA ALA A 294 0.84 -4.54 5.14
C ALA A 294 2.23 -4.94 5.66
N MET A 295 3.16 -3.98 5.73
CA MET A 295 4.54 -4.22 6.15
C MET A 295 4.62 -4.68 7.60
N LEU A 296 3.94 -3.97 8.51
CA LEU A 296 3.93 -4.30 9.94
C LEU A 296 3.28 -5.66 10.19
N GLY A 297 2.14 -5.94 9.55
CA GLY A 297 1.40 -7.18 9.74
C GLY A 297 2.17 -8.40 9.25
N ALA A 298 2.92 -8.27 8.15
CA ALA A 298 3.81 -9.32 7.67
C ALA A 298 4.90 -9.68 8.69
N CYS A 299 5.45 -8.68 9.37
CA CYS A 299 6.57 -8.84 10.30
C CYS A 299 6.13 -9.17 11.74
N LEU A 300 4.94 -8.74 12.15
CA LEU A 300 4.46 -8.85 13.53
C LEU A 300 3.30 -9.83 13.72
N GLY A 301 2.72 -10.35 12.63
CA GLY A 301 1.59 -11.28 12.65
C GLY A 301 0.23 -10.60 12.78
N LEU A 302 -0.84 -11.39 12.68
CA LEU A 302 -2.21 -10.88 12.73
C LEU A 302 -2.58 -10.29 14.11
N GLU A 303 -1.96 -10.81 15.17
CA GLU A 303 -2.21 -10.43 16.56
C GLU A 303 -1.75 -9.01 16.90
N CYS A 304 -0.96 -8.35 16.06
CA CYS A 304 -0.60 -6.95 16.27
C CYS A 304 -1.77 -5.99 15.99
N TRP A 305 -2.84 -6.47 15.34
CA TRP A 305 -4.03 -5.68 15.02
C TRP A 305 -5.16 -5.86 16.03
N PRO A 306 -5.91 -4.80 16.38
CA PRO A 306 -7.08 -4.93 17.24
C PRO A 306 -8.16 -5.82 16.60
N GLN A 307 -8.35 -7.02 17.17
CA GLN A 307 -9.31 -8.00 16.66
C GLN A 307 -10.73 -7.43 16.42
N PRO A 308 -11.33 -6.60 17.31
CA PRO A 308 -12.66 -6.04 17.05
C PRO A 308 -12.74 -5.17 15.79
N MET A 309 -11.65 -4.47 15.44
CA MET A 309 -11.61 -3.64 14.22
C MET A 309 -11.45 -4.51 12.98
N ILE A 310 -10.61 -5.55 13.04
CA ILE A 310 -10.51 -6.54 11.95
C ILE A 310 -11.87 -7.18 11.67
N GLU A 311 -12.61 -7.60 12.69
CA GLU A 311 -13.95 -8.16 12.50
C GLU A 311 -14.95 -7.16 11.93
N THR A 312 -14.81 -5.86 12.27
CA THR A 312 -15.63 -4.80 11.67
C THR A 312 -15.32 -4.63 10.17
N VAL A 313 -14.04 -4.55 9.81
CA VAL A 313 -13.61 -4.46 8.40
C VAL A 313 -14.07 -5.70 7.62
N LYS A 314 -13.96 -6.90 8.20
CA LYS A 314 -14.47 -8.13 7.60
C LYS A 314 -15.97 -8.07 7.34
N ALA A 315 -16.76 -7.67 8.35
CA ALA A 315 -18.21 -7.65 8.26
C ALA A 315 -18.74 -6.61 7.27
N VAL A 316 -18.19 -5.39 7.27
CA VAL A 316 -18.64 -4.28 6.40
C VAL A 316 -18.39 -4.59 4.93
N ASN A 317 -17.26 -5.23 4.63
CA ASN A 317 -16.83 -5.47 3.24
C ASN A 317 -17.05 -6.92 2.77
N GLN A 318 -17.58 -7.79 3.62
CA GLN A 318 -17.69 -9.25 3.36
C GLN A 318 -16.33 -9.87 3.00
N LEU A 319 -15.29 -9.45 3.73
CA LEU A 319 -13.89 -9.66 3.36
C LEU A 319 -13.34 -10.99 3.93
N GLU A 320 -13.33 -12.02 3.09
CA GLU A 320 -12.79 -13.35 3.41
C GLU A 320 -11.46 -13.60 2.66
N LEU A 321 -10.34 -13.21 3.28
CA LEU A 321 -9.01 -13.25 2.64
C LEU A 321 -8.27 -14.58 2.77
N GLU A 322 -8.67 -15.45 3.71
CA GLU A 322 -7.91 -16.67 3.99
C GLU A 322 -7.73 -17.60 2.78
N PRO A 323 -8.78 -17.91 1.98
CA PRO A 323 -8.61 -18.76 0.80
C PRO A 323 -7.64 -18.16 -0.22
N LEU A 324 -7.73 -16.85 -0.45
CA LEU A 324 -6.84 -16.12 -1.36
C LEU A 324 -5.39 -16.17 -0.86
N VAL A 325 -5.18 -15.89 0.43
CA VAL A 325 -3.85 -15.93 1.06
C VAL A 325 -3.23 -17.33 1.00
N GLN A 326 -4.01 -18.39 1.23
CA GLN A 326 -3.53 -19.76 1.07
C GLN A 326 -3.12 -20.06 -0.37
N GLY A 327 -3.90 -19.60 -1.36
CA GLY A 327 -3.57 -19.68 -2.78
C GLY A 327 -2.26 -18.98 -3.10
N LEU A 328 -2.06 -17.76 -2.59
CA LEU A 328 -0.82 -16.99 -2.78
C LEU A 328 0.39 -17.69 -2.14
N LEU A 329 0.27 -18.19 -0.92
CA LEU A 329 1.35 -18.91 -0.24
C LEU A 329 1.74 -20.20 -0.96
N ALA A 330 0.81 -20.85 -1.66
CA ALA A 330 1.11 -22.04 -2.45
C ALA A 330 1.97 -21.75 -3.70
N LEU A 331 2.10 -20.48 -4.12
CA LEU A 331 2.94 -20.04 -5.23
C LEU A 331 4.39 -19.76 -4.83
N ARG A 332 4.66 -19.68 -3.52
CA ARG A 332 5.91 -19.19 -2.92
C ARG A 332 7.07 -20.18 -2.97
#